data_AF-A0A0J5P7L9-F1
#
_entry.id   AF-A0A0J5P7L9-F1
#
_cell.length_a   1.000
_cell.length_b   1.000
_cell.length_c   1.000
_cell.angle_alpha   90.00
_cell.angle_beta   90.00
_cell.angle_gamma   90.00
#
_symmetry.space_group_name_H-M   'P 1'
#
loop_
_entity.id
_entity.type
_entity.pdbx_description
1 polymer ?
#
loop_
_entity_poly.entity_id
_entity_poly.type
_entity_poly.pdbx_seq_one_letter_code
_entity_poly.pdbx_strand_id
1 'polypeptide(L)' 'MLKCLFKGHSFARFDQDRIKCTRCGKVKLMPCNHKWKVIHISTAQESGIISEIVYTQSCSLCGAIKKKPVNF' A
#
# COMPACT_ATOMS: atom_id res chain seq x y z
N MET A 1 9.13 -15.78 -1.70
CA MET A 1 10.53 -15.37 -1.41
C MET A 1 10.78 -14.02 -2.07
N LEU A 2 11.19 -13.03 -1.28
CA LEU A 2 11.31 -11.59 -1.56
C LEU A 2 12.35 -11.23 -2.67
N LYS A 3 12.25 -11.80 -3.88
CA LYS A 3 13.22 -11.54 -4.96
C LYS A 3 13.03 -10.20 -5.71
N CYS A 4 12.00 -9.40 -5.39
CA CYS A 4 11.65 -8.21 -6.19
C CYS A 4 11.97 -6.84 -5.55
N LEU A 5 13.01 -6.74 -4.71
CA LEU A 5 13.55 -5.44 -4.27
C LEU A 5 15.05 -5.31 -4.59
N PHE A 6 15.36 -5.63 -5.85
CA PHE A 6 16.46 -5.20 -6.72
C PHE A 6 17.76 -4.66 -6.09
N LYS A 7 18.86 -5.43 -6.33
CA LYS A 7 20.30 -5.16 -6.07
C LYS A 7 20.88 -5.45 -4.67
N GLY A 8 20.52 -6.57 -4.03
CA GLY A 8 21.37 -7.17 -2.98
C GLY A 8 21.72 -6.27 -1.78
N HIS A 9 20.94 -5.22 -1.53
CA HIS A 9 21.10 -4.36 -0.37
C HIS A 9 20.22 -4.87 0.76
N SER A 10 20.72 -4.78 1.99
CA SER A 10 19.92 -5.02 3.19
C SER A 10 19.00 -3.82 3.43
N PHE A 11 17.75 -4.09 3.82
CA PHE A 11 16.75 -3.08 4.14
C PHE A 11 16.17 -3.38 5.51
N ALA A 12 15.96 -2.35 6.31
CA ALA A 12 15.26 -2.43 7.58
C ALA A 12 13.87 -1.82 7.44
N ARG A 13 12.90 -2.38 8.16
CA ARG A 13 11.57 -1.80 8.29
C ARG A 13 11.72 -0.46 9.02
N PHE A 14 11.33 0.62 8.37
CA PHE A 14 11.46 1.98 8.92
C PHE A 14 10.12 2.49 9.43
N ASP A 15 9.05 2.17 8.69
CA ASP A 15 7.68 2.53 9.03
C ASP A 15 6.72 1.46 8.45
N GLN A 16 5.41 1.56 8.72
CA GLN A 16 4.41 0.57 8.32
C GLN A 16 4.42 0.30 6.81
N ASP A 17 4.64 1.35 6.02
CA ASP A 17 4.65 1.32 4.56
C ASP A 17 6.01 1.69 3.95
N ARG A 18 7.07 1.85 4.76
CA ARG A 18 8.37 2.33 4.30
C ARG A 18 9.52 1.42 4.74
N ILE A 19 10.40 1.12 3.79
CA ILE A 19 11.67 0.43 4.03
C ILE A 19 12.82 1.41 3.86
N LYS A 20 13.80 1.34 4.75
CA LYS A 20 15.04 2.12 4.66
C LYS A 20 16.18 1.20 4.27
N CYS A 21 16.92 1.57 3.24
CA CYS A 21 18.15 0.86 2.88
C CYS A 21 19.17 1.08 4.00
N THR A 22 19.69 0.00 4.58
CA THR A 22 20.67 0.10 5.67
C THR A 22 22.05 0.57 5.18
N ARG A 23 22.29 0.50 3.86
CA ARG A 23 23.56 0.90 3.24
C ARG A 23 23.63 2.38 2.85
N CYS A 24 22.54 2.94 2.29
CA CYS A 24 22.53 4.31 1.77
C CYS A 24 21.48 5.23 2.41
N GLY A 25 20.73 4.72 3.40
CA GLY A 25 19.72 5.50 4.13
C GLY A 25 18.49 5.90 3.32
N LYS A 26 18.43 5.61 2.01
CA LYS A 26 17.27 5.92 1.16
C LYS A 26 16.04 5.19 1.67
N VAL A 27 14.96 5.95 1.86
CA VAL A 27 13.65 5.46 2.22
C VAL A 27 12.83 5.27 0.95
N LYS A 28 12.23 4.10 0.80
CA LYS A 28 11.25 3.84 -0.27
C LYS A 28 9.95 3.37 0.36
N LEU A 29 8.84 3.67 -0.29
CA LEU A 29 7.61 2.93 -0.05
C LEU A 29 7.92 1.45 -0.28
N MET A 30 7.53 0.60 0.65
CA MET A 30 7.63 -0.84 0.52
C MET A 30 6.69 -1.23 -0.62
N PRO A 31 7.19 -1.65 -1.81
CA PRO A 31 6.31 -2.22 -2.82
C PRO A 31 5.90 -3.59 -2.30
N CYS A 32 4.83 -3.66 -1.51
CA CYS A 32 4.23 -4.95 -1.23
C CYS A 32 3.51 -5.40 -2.50
N ASN A 33 4.21 -6.22 -3.27
CA ASN A 33 3.64 -7.05 -4.36
C ASN A 33 2.80 -8.22 -3.80
N HIS A 34 2.38 -8.10 -2.55
CA HIS A 34 1.57 -9.07 -1.85
C HIS A 34 0.12 -8.95 -2.31
N LYS A 35 -0.64 -10.03 -2.12
CA LYS A 35 -2.08 -10.05 -2.40
C LYS A 35 -2.78 -9.02 -1.52
N TRP A 36 -3.38 -8.02 -2.15
CA TRP A 36 -4.20 -7.01 -1.50
C TRP A 36 -5.64 -7.50 -1.41
N LYS A 37 -6.24 -7.42 -0.23
CA LYS A 37 -7.64 -7.77 0.01
C LYS A 37 -8.41 -6.51 0.37
N VAL A 38 -9.57 -6.29 -0.24
CA VAL A 38 -10.49 -5.22 0.16
C VAL A 38 -11.02 -5.57 1.55
N ILE A 39 -10.86 -4.64 2.49
CA ILE A 39 -11.36 -4.77 3.86
C ILE A 39 -12.51 -3.81 4.15
N HIS A 40 -12.62 -2.71 3.40
CA HIS A 40 -13.69 -1.74 3.55
C HIS A 40 -13.94 -1.00 2.24
N ILE A 41 -15.19 -0.63 1.98
CA ILE A 41 -15.62 0.15 0.81
C ILE A 41 -16.40 1.35 1.34
N SER A 42 -15.94 2.56 1.01
CA SER A 42 -16.64 3.81 1.31
C SER A 42 -17.17 4.40 0.02
N THR A 43 -18.35 5.02 0.06
CA THR A 43 -18.91 5.75 -1.08
C THR A 43 -19.17 7.20 -0.69
N ALA A 44 -18.78 8.13 -1.55
CA ALA A 44 -19.18 9.52 -1.47
C ALA A 44 -20.38 9.74 -2.39
N GLN A 45 -21.36 10.52 -1.92
CA GLN A 45 -22.54 10.89 -2.70
C GLN A 45 -22.63 12.41 -2.75
N GLU A 46 -22.86 12.93 -3.94
CA GLU A 46 -23.17 14.34 -4.17
C GLU A 46 -24.51 14.41 -4.88
N SER A 47 -25.48 15.10 -4.29
CA SER A 47 -26.83 15.27 -4.86
C SER A 47 -27.54 13.94 -5.20
N GLY A 48 -27.32 12.89 -4.39
CA GLY A 48 -27.90 11.57 -4.59
C GLY A 48 -27.22 10.71 -5.67
N ILE A 49 -26.14 11.21 -6.28
CA ILE A 49 -25.33 10.48 -7.26
C ILE A 49 -24.03 10.05 -6.58
N ILE A 50 -23.62 8.79 -6.79
CA ILE A 50 -22.34 8.29 -6.29
C ILE A 50 -21.23 9.00 -7.07
N SER A 51 -20.45 9.85 -6.38
CA SER A 51 -19.36 10.63 -6.97
C SER A 51 -18.00 9.92 -6.84
N GLU A 52 -17.80 9.15 -5.78
CA GLU A 52 -16.54 8.43 -5.54
C GLU A 52 -16.79 7.10 -4.80
N ILE A 53 -16.05 6.05 -5.16
CA ILE A 53 -15.92 4.84 -4.36
C ILE A 53 -14.47 4.69 -3.90
N VAL A 54 -14.24 4.61 -2.60
CA VAL A 54 -12.92 4.39 -2.00
C VAL A 54 -12.81 2.96 -1.49
N TYR A 55 -12.00 2.16 -2.17
CA TYR A 55 -11.63 0.82 -1.72
C TYR A 55 -10.47 0.90 -0.74
N THR A 56 -10.71 0.53 0.52
CA THR A 56 -9.64 0.34 1.50
C THR A 56 -9.18 -1.11 1.44
N GLN A 57 -7.91 -1.31 1.12
CA GLN A 57 -7.29 -2.62 0.96
C GLN A 57 -6.21 -2.83 2.03
N SER A 58 -6.13 -4.04 2.57
CA SER A 58 -5.02 -4.46 3.41
C SER A 58 -4.18 -5.55 2.74
N CYS A 59 -2.90 -5.54 3.05
CA CYS A 59 -1.98 -6.61 2.69
C CYS A 59 -1.96 -7.66 3.79
N SER A 60 -2.46 -8.85 3.50
CA SER A 60 -2.58 -9.96 4.47
C SER A 60 -1.24 -10.43 5.06
N LEU A 61 -0.13 -10.16 4.38
CA LEU A 61 1.21 -10.61 4.82
C LEU A 61 1.96 -9.60 5.69
N CYS A 62 1.66 -8.30 5.57
CA CYS A 62 2.44 -7.28 6.26
C CYS A 62 1.61 -6.23 7.01
N GLY A 63 0.27 -6.31 6.92
CA GLY A 63 -0.66 -5.40 7.59
C GLY A 63 -0.69 -3.98 7.01
N ALA A 64 -0.04 -3.76 5.85
CA ALA A 64 -0.08 -2.46 5.16
C ALA A 64 -1.51 -2.16 4.71
N ILE A 65 -1.93 -0.89 4.79
CA ILE A 65 -3.26 -0.42 4.40
C ILE A 65 -3.11 0.62 3.30
N LYS A 66 -3.86 0.49 2.21
CA LYS A 66 -3.96 1.52 1.17
C LYS A 66 -5.40 1.84 0.83
N LYS A 67 -5.65 3.08 0.44
CA LYS A 67 -6.94 3.55 -0.08
C LYS A 67 -6.83 3.75 -1.58
N LYS A 68 -7.77 3.20 -2.35
CA LYS A 68 -7.84 3.35 -3.80
C LYS A 68 -9.18 4.00 -4.17
N PRO A 69 -9.20 5.32 -4.44
CA PRO A 69 -10.39 5.99 -4.96
C PRO A 69 -10.66 5.56 -6.41
N VAL A 70 -11.94 5.51 -6.76
CA VAL A 70 -12.46 5.30 -8.12
C VAL A 70 -13.53 6.37 -8.33
N ASN A 71 -13.27 7.28 -9.26
CA ASN A 71 -14.18 8.35 -9.67
C ASN A 71 -15.01 7.89 -10.87
N PHE A 72 -16.24 8.40 -10.97
CA PHE A 72 -17.15 8.19 -12.09
C PHE A 72 -17.16 9.38 -13.05
#